data_AF-K1UI74-F1
#
_entry.id   AF-K1UI74-F1
#
_cell.length_a   1.000
_cell.length_b   1.000
_cell.length_c   1.000
_cell.angle_alpha   90.00
_cell.angle_beta   90.00
_cell.angle_gamma   90.00
#
_symmetry.space_group_name_H-M   'P 1'
#
loop_
_entity.id
_entity.type
_entity.pdbx_description
1 polymer ?
#
loop_
_entity_poly.entity_id
_entity_poly.type
_entity_poly.pdbx_seq_one_letter_code
_entity_poly.pdbx_strand_id
1 'polypeptide(L)' 'MGLFTKDKKITGQVITVNIGEIDVNPNQPRKYFDKAELESLAISIKENGLLQPLTVRKNLTADMSL' A
#
# COMPACT_ATOMS: atom_id res chain seq x y z
N MET A 1 -35.33 2.72 12.44
CA MET A 1 -34.29 3.43 13.22
C MET A 1 -33.32 2.37 13.75
N GLY A 2 -32.04 2.42 13.37
CA GLY A 2 -31.04 1.41 13.74
C GLY A 2 -29.95 1.30 12.68
N LEU A 3 -29.01 2.24 12.74
CA LEU A 3 -27.86 2.39 11.85
C LEU A 3 -26.96 1.16 11.88
N PHE A 4 -26.81 0.49 10.73
CA PHE A 4 -25.62 -0.28 10.40
C PHE A 4 -25.03 0.30 9.12
N THR A 5 -24.32 1.41 9.26
CA THR A 5 -23.37 1.90 8.26
C THR A 5 -21.98 1.51 8.73
N LYS A 6 -21.20 0.81 7.88
CA LYS A 6 -19.77 0.39 7.99
C LYS A 6 -19.69 -1.11 7.69
N ASP A 7 -19.02 -1.64 6.66
CA ASP A 7 -17.89 -1.17 5.86
C ASP A 7 -18.02 -1.74 4.44
N LYS A 8 -17.76 -0.90 3.43
CA LYS A 8 -17.67 -1.36 2.04
C LYS A 8 -16.39 -2.21 1.94
N LYS A 9 -16.52 -3.54 1.89
CA LYS A 9 -15.40 -4.46 1.62
C LYS A 9 -14.82 -4.17 0.23
N ILE A 10 -13.74 -3.40 0.19
CA ILE A 10 -12.94 -3.10 -1.02
C ILE A 10 -11.95 -4.24 -1.32
N THR A 11 -12.36 -5.50 -1.11
CA THR A 11 -11.54 -6.66 -1.46
C THR A 11 -11.61 -6.87 -2.97
N GLY A 12 -10.50 -6.66 -3.68
CA GLY A 12 -10.38 -6.89 -5.13
C GLY A 12 -10.51 -5.64 -6.02
N GLN A 13 -10.53 -4.44 -5.44
CA GLN A 13 -10.51 -3.18 -6.20
C GLN A 13 -9.15 -2.48 -6.04
N VAL A 14 -8.62 -1.96 -7.14
CA VAL A 14 -7.45 -1.09 -7.11
C VAL A 14 -7.91 0.30 -6.67
N ILE A 15 -7.31 0.81 -5.59
CA ILE A 15 -7.59 2.13 -5.05
C ILE A 15 -6.29 2.93 -4.89
N THR A 16 -6.40 4.25 -4.90
CA THR A 16 -5.28 5.15 -4.56
C THR A 16 -5.23 5.32 -3.04
N VAL A 17 -4.05 5.13 -2.47
CA VAL A 17 -3.79 5.28 -1.02
C VAL A 17 -2.69 6.31 -0.83
N ASN A 18 -2.78 7.12 0.23
CA ASN A 18 -1.73 8.07 0.57
C ASN A 18 -0.47 7.32 1.03
N ILE A 19 0.70 7.73 0.56
CA ILE A 19 1.97 7.07 0.88
C ILE A 19 2.30 7.12 2.38
N GLY A 20 1.83 8.15 3.09
CA GLY A 20 2.01 8.29 4.54
C GLY A 20 1.17 7.33 5.39
N GLU A 21 0.21 6.63 4.79
CA GLU A 21 -0.62 5.61 5.45
C GLU A 21 -0.08 4.19 5.22
N ILE A 22 1.04 4.05 4.51
CA ILE A 22 1.64 2.76 4.16
C ILE A 22 2.86 2.50 5.02
N ASP A 23 2.77 1.46 5.86
CA ASP A 23 3.90 0.95 6.62
C ASP A 23 4.70 -0.09 5.81
N VAL A 24 5.98 -0.21 6.15
CA VAL A 24 6.84 -1.28 5.60
C VAL A 24 6.31 -2.65 6.03
N ASN A 25 6.42 -3.64 5.14
CA ASN A 25 6.07 -5.02 5.49
C ASN A 25 6.99 -5.53 6.62
N PRO A 26 6.47 -5.88 7.81
CA PRO A 26 7.28 -6.41 8.91
C PRO A 26 8.02 -7.70 8.55
N ASN A 27 7.43 -8.48 7.63
CA ASN A 27 7.96 -9.76 7.18
C ASN A 27 8.60 -9.65 5.79
N GLN A 28 9.33 -8.57 5.51
CA GLN A 28 9.98 -8.36 4.22
C GLN A 28 11.12 -9.39 4.00
N PRO A 29 11.00 -10.35 3.05
CA PRO A 29 12.05 -11.34 2.82
C PRO A 29 13.28 -10.74 2.13
N ARG A 30 13.07 -9.70 1.30
CA ARG A 30 14.15 -8.96 0.65
C ARG A 30 14.77 -7.96 1.63
N LYS A 31 15.97 -8.28 2.12
CA LYS A 31 16.72 -7.43 3.07
C LYS A 31 17.73 -6.49 2.41
N TYR A 32 18.18 -6.82 1.20
CA TYR A 32 19.13 -6.01 0.45
C TYR A 32 18.45 -5.43 -0.78
N PHE A 33 18.71 -4.15 -1.04
CA PHE A 33 18.29 -3.45 -2.24
C PHE A 33 19.53 -2.84 -2.88
N ASP A 34 19.77 -3.16 -4.14
CA ASP A 34 20.83 -2.50 -4.90
C ASP A 34 20.39 -1.06 -5.21
N LYS A 35 21.29 -0.10 -4.95
CA LYS A 35 20.99 1.32 -5.12
C LYS A 35 20.79 1.68 -6.60
N ALA A 36 21.58 1.11 -7.51
CA ALA A 36 21.45 1.40 -8.93
C ALA A 36 20.14 0.82 -9.49
N GLU A 37 19.74 -0.36 -9.05
CA GLU A 37 18.44 -0.94 -9.42
C GLU A 37 17.25 -0.11 -8.90
N LEU A 38 17.33 0.38 -7.66
CA LEU A 38 16.31 1.26 -7.09
C LEU A 38 16.19 2.58 -7.87
N GLU A 39 17.31 3.19 -8.24
CA GLU A 39 17.32 4.42 -9.03
C GLU A 39 16.71 4.19 -10.42
N SER A 40 17.08 3.08 -11.08
CA SER A 40 16.51 2.69 -12.37
C SER A 40 15.00 2.46 -12.28
N LEU A 41 14.53 1.78 -11.22
CA LEU A 41 13.11 1.57 -10.98
C LEU A 41 12.35 2.90 -10.77
N ALA A 42 12.92 3.81 -9.99
CA ALA A 42 12.32 5.12 -9.75
C ALA A 42 12.18 5.95 -11.04
N ILE A 43 13.19 5.92 -11.91
CA ILE A 43 13.15 6.56 -13.23
C ILE A 43 12.02 5.93 -14.07
N SER A 44 11.95 4.60 -14.14
CA SER A 44 10.92 3.88 -14.89
C SER A 44 9.50 4.22 -14.43
N ILE A 45 9.28 4.27 -13.11
CA ILE A 45 7.99 4.64 -12.50
C ILE A 45 7.65 6.11 -12.83
N LYS A 46 8.64 7.00 -12.88
CA LYS A 46 8.41 8.41 -13.22
C LYS A 46 7.97 8.59 -14.68
N GLU A 47 8.52 7.79 -15.59
CA GLU A 47 8.23 7.88 -17.03
C GLU A 47 6.91 7.18 -17.40
N ASN A 48 6.68 5.98 -16.87
CA ASN A 48 5.57 5.11 -17.30
C ASN A 48 4.44 5.02 -16.27
N GLY A 49 4.63 5.59 -15.08
CA GLY A 49 3.78 5.35 -13.93
C GLY A 49 4.01 3.97 -13.31
N LEU A 50 3.23 3.68 -12.27
CA LEU A 50 3.26 2.37 -11.61
C LEU A 50 2.41 1.37 -12.42
N LEU A 51 3.06 0.48 -13.16
CA LEU A 51 2.38 -0.50 -14.02
C LEU A 51 1.56 -1.54 -13.23
N GLN A 52 2.07 -1.95 -12.07
CA GLN A 52 1.45 -2.97 -11.23
C GLN A 52 0.98 -2.37 -9.91
N PRO A 53 -0.29 -2.58 -9.52
CA PRO A 53 -0.77 -2.11 -8.23
C PRO A 53 -0.05 -2.83 -7.07
N LEU A 54 0.19 -2.10 -5.99
CA LEU A 54 0.75 -2.68 -4.78
C LEU A 54 -0.33 -3.41 -3.98
N THR A 55 0.03 -4.54 -3.39
CA THR A 55 -0.83 -5.26 -2.46
C THR A 55 -0.58 -4.75 -1.06
N VAL A 56 -1.63 -4.27 -0.39
CA VAL A 56 -1.57 -3.79 0.99
C VAL A 56 -2.61 -4.51 1.85
N ARG A 57 -2.33 -4.61 3.14
CA ARG A 57 -3.28 -5.09 4.14
C ARG A 57 -3.52 -3.96 5.14
N LYS A 58 -4.79 -3.70 5.47
CA LYS A 58 -5.12 -2.77 6.55
C LYS A 58 -4.49 -3.25 7.85
N ASN A 59 -3.70 -2.39 8.47
CA ASN A 59 -3.19 -2.63 9.80
C ASN A 59 -4.31 -2.33 10.80
N LEU A 60 -4.75 -3.37 11.53
CA LEU A 60 -5.91 -3.24 12.43
C LEU A 60 -5.63 -2.32 13.62
N THR A 61 -4.36 -2.01 13.87
CA THR A 61 -3.92 -1.18 15.02
C THR A 61 -4.32 0.28 14.90
N ALA A 62 -4.46 0.83 13.69
CA ALA A 62 -4.84 2.23 13.50
C ALA A 62 -6.37 2.48 13.63
N ASP A 63 -7.19 1.45 13.39
CA ASP A 63 -8.66 1.54 13.39
C ASP A 63 -9.27 1.35 14.79
N MET A 64 -8.44 1.06 15.81
CA MET A 64 -8.86 0.87 17.21
C MET A 64 -8.59 2.09 18.12
N SER A 65 -8.12 3.22 17.55
CA SER A 65 -7.99 4.48 18.28
C SER A 65 -9.22 5.36 18.04
N LEU A 66 -10.32 5.04 18.71
CA LEU A 66 -11.47 5.93 18.96
C LEU A 66 -11.89 5.85 20.42
#